data_AF-A0A963K1C8-F1
#
_entry.id   AF-A0A963K1C8-F1
#
_cell.length_a   1.000
_cell.length_b   1.000
_cell.length_c   1.000
_cell.angle_alpha   90.00
_cell.angle_beta   90.00
_cell.angle_gamma   90.00
#
_symmetry.space_group_name_H-M   'P 1'
#
loop_
_entity.id
_entity.type
_entity.pdbx_description
1 polymer ?
#
loop_
_entity_poly.entity_id
_entity_poly.type
_entity_poly.pdbx_seq_one_letter_code
_entity_poly.pdbx_strand_id
1 'polypeptide(L)'
;RGSPIKRGLASGIMTTLGGLGHALPYLIPEFWTATVIALIVVFIELWAIVWIQNRYMETPFARATFQVVLGGALVLAAGILIGGA
;
A
#
# COMPACT_ATOMS: atom_id res chain seq x y z
N ARG A 1 -19.81 -3.80 16.53
CA ARG A 1 -19.26 -3.05 15.37
C ARG A 1 -18.64 -1.78 15.95
N GLY A 2 -17.32 -1.58 15.85
CA GLY A 2 -16.59 -0.53 16.59
C GLY A 2 -17.01 0.91 16.22
N SER A 3 -16.70 1.87 17.10
CA SER A 3 -17.04 3.30 16.94
C SER A 3 -16.61 3.85 15.57
N PRO A 4 -17.48 4.61 14.86
CA PRO A 4 -17.18 5.22 13.57
C PRO A 4 -15.88 6.05 13.57
N ILE A 5 -15.62 6.79 14.67
CA ILE A 5 -14.44 7.64 14.81
C ILE A 5 -13.16 6.79 14.86
N LYS A 6 -13.17 5.70 15.62
CA LYS A 6 -12.01 4.79 15.73
C LYS A 6 -11.67 4.15 14.38
N ARG A 7 -12.69 3.77 13.61
CA ARG A 7 -12.50 3.21 12.25
C ARG A 7 -11.99 4.26 11.27
N GLY A 8 -12.54 5.47 11.30
CA GLY A 8 -12.11 6.57 10.44
C GLY A 8 -10.65 6.95 10.69
N LEU A 9 -10.24 7.10 11.95
CA LEU A 9 -8.87 7.42 12.31
C LEU A 9 -7.89 6.31 11.91
N ALA A 10 -8.24 5.04 12.19
CA ALA A 10 -7.41 3.90 11.79
C ALA A 10 -7.22 3.82 10.28
N SER A 11 -8.30 4.03 9.51
CA SER A 11 -8.23 4.05 8.04
C SER A 11 -7.40 5.23 7.54
N GLY A 12 -7.57 6.42 8.12
CA GLY A 12 -6.82 7.61 7.72
C GLY A 12 -5.32 7.46 7.98
N ILE A 13 -4.93 6.94 9.16
CA ILE A 13 -3.53 6.68 9.48
C ILE A 13 -2.93 5.67 8.51
N MET A 14 -3.60 4.57 8.23
CA MET A 14 -3.11 3.56 7.30
C MET A 14 -2.95 4.10 5.87
N THR A 15 -3.89 4.93 5.41
CA THR A 15 -3.78 5.58 4.10
C THR A 15 -2.59 6.53 4.05
N THR A 16 -2.39 7.35 5.08
CA THR A 16 -1.26 8.28 5.14
C THR A 16 0.07 7.53 5.22
N LEU A 17 0.16 6.48 6.04
CA LEU A 17 1.36 5.66 6.15
C LEU A 17 1.71 4.99 4.82
N GLY A 18 0.73 4.38 4.15
CA GLY A 18 0.93 3.78 2.82
C GLY A 18 1.37 4.81 1.78
N GLY A 19 0.68 5.95 1.70
CA GLY A 19 1.01 7.00 0.74
C GLY A 19 2.38 7.63 0.97
N LEU A 20 2.78 7.82 2.23
CA LEU A 20 4.10 8.34 2.56
C LEU A 20 5.21 7.30 2.37
N GLY A 21 4.97 6.03 2.72
CA GLY A 21 5.97 4.96 2.66
C GLY A 21 6.65 4.88 1.30
N HIS A 22 5.89 4.87 0.22
CA HIS A 22 6.43 4.80 -1.14
C HIS A 22 6.81 6.16 -1.74
N ALA A 23 6.32 7.28 -1.20
CA ALA A 23 6.61 8.62 -1.70
C ALA A 23 7.90 9.21 -1.11
N LEU A 24 8.20 8.91 0.15
CA LEU A 24 9.41 9.40 0.84
C LEU A 24 10.73 9.09 0.11
N PRO A 25 10.92 7.91 -0.52
CA PRO A 25 12.14 7.64 -1.28
C PRO A 25 12.40 8.63 -2.42
N TYR A 26 11.36 9.25 -3.00
CA TYR A 26 11.50 10.25 -4.07
C TYR A 26 11.99 11.61 -3.58
N LEU A 27 12.24 11.78 -2.27
CA LEU A 27 13.04 12.91 -1.77
C LEU A 27 14.53 12.73 -2.07
N ILE A 28 14.97 11.52 -2.44
CA ILE A 28 16.33 11.25 -2.88
C ILE A 28 16.46 11.75 -4.33
N PRO A 29 17.45 12.61 -4.65
CA PRO A 29 17.59 13.19 -6.00
C PRO A 29 17.89 12.18 -7.11
N GLU A 30 18.37 10.99 -6.76
CA GLU A 30 18.68 9.92 -7.70
C GLU A 30 17.46 9.04 -7.94
N PHE A 31 16.86 9.17 -9.13
CA PHE A 31 15.60 8.53 -9.49
C PHE A 31 15.64 7.01 -9.37
N TRP A 32 16.67 6.35 -9.90
CA TRP A 32 16.74 4.88 -9.86
C TRP A 32 16.89 4.35 -8.44
N THR A 33 17.67 5.05 -7.61
CA THR A 33 17.81 4.73 -6.18
C THR A 33 16.47 4.89 -5.46
N ALA A 34 15.78 6.01 -5.69
CA ALA A 34 14.47 6.28 -5.12
C ALA A 34 13.44 5.21 -5.52
N THR A 35 13.38 4.83 -6.81
CA THR A 35 12.45 3.82 -7.32
C THR A 35 12.71 2.44 -6.75
N VAL A 36 13.98 2.01 -6.66
CA VAL A 36 14.32 0.70 -6.05
C VAL A 36 13.90 0.67 -4.57
N ILE A 37 14.19 1.74 -3.82
CA ILE A 37 13.78 1.84 -2.41
C ILE A 37 12.25 1.83 -2.29
N ALA A 38 11.54 2.62 -3.11
CA ALA A 38 10.08 2.65 -3.12
C ALA A 38 9.48 1.28 -3.41
N LEU A 39 10.03 0.52 -4.36
CA LEU A 39 9.59 -0.85 -4.66
C LEU A 39 9.78 -1.78 -3.46
N ILE A 40 10.92 -1.70 -2.76
CA ILE A 40 11.17 -2.49 -1.54
C ILE A 40 10.15 -2.15 -0.45
N VAL A 41 9.90 -0.85 -0.21
CA VAL A 41 8.93 -0.40 0.79
C VAL A 41 7.53 -0.91 0.45
N VAL A 42 7.08 -0.74 -0.79
CA VAL A 42 5.77 -1.22 -1.24
C VAL A 42 5.67 -2.74 -1.06
N PHE A 43 6.70 -3.50 -1.43
CA PHE A 43 6.69 -4.96 -1.25
C PHE A 43 6.47 -5.35 0.21
N ILE A 44 7.18 -4.69 1.14
CA ILE A 44 7.02 -4.91 2.58
C ILE A 44 5.61 -4.52 3.04
N GLU A 45 5.08 -3.38 2.57
CA GLU A 45 3.73 -2.92 2.91
C GLU A 45 2.65 -3.91 2.46
N LEU A 46 2.71 -4.41 1.21
CA LEU A 46 1.73 -5.38 0.72
C LEU A 46 1.80 -6.69 1.52
N TRP A 47 3.01 -7.16 1.85
CA TRP A 47 3.19 -8.34 2.72
C TRP A 47 2.60 -8.13 4.12
N ALA A 48 2.84 -6.96 4.71
CA ALA A 48 2.28 -6.60 6.00
C ALA A 48 0.74 -6.55 5.95
N ILE A 49 0.15 -5.98 4.90
CA ILE A 49 -1.31 -5.90 4.73
C ILE A 49 -1.92 -7.30 4.58
N VAL A 50 -1.34 -8.17 3.76
CA VAL A 50 -1.81 -9.55 3.60
C VAL A 50 -1.68 -10.32 4.92
N TRP A 51 -0.56 -10.16 5.63
CA TRP A 51 -0.35 -10.78 6.93
C TRP A 51 -1.36 -10.30 7.97
N ILE A 52 -1.59 -8.98 8.07
CA ILE A 52 -2.57 -8.39 9.00
C ILE A 52 -3.97 -8.92 8.70
N GLN A 53 -4.39 -8.93 7.42
CA GLN A 53 -5.69 -9.44 7.03
C GLN A 53 -5.85 -10.93 7.37
N ASN A 54 -4.84 -11.75 7.09
CA ASN A 54 -4.87 -13.17 7.41
C ASN A 54 -4.85 -13.45 8.92
N ARG A 55 -4.11 -12.67 9.70
CA ARG A 55 -3.91 -12.91 11.14
C ARG A 55 -5.02 -12.34 12.01
N TYR A 56 -5.53 -11.15 11.68
CA TYR A 56 -6.45 -10.39 12.54
C TYR A 56 -7.86 -10.25 11.99
N MET A 57 -8.06 -10.42 10.67
CA MET A 57 -9.37 -10.32 10.03
C MET A 57 -9.91 -11.67 9.55
N GLU A 58 -9.19 -12.77 9.84
CA GLU A 58 -9.55 -14.14 9.43
C GLU A 58 -9.78 -14.28 7.92
N THR A 59 -9.23 -13.36 7.12
CA THR A 59 -9.36 -13.37 5.66
C THR A 59 -8.42 -14.44 5.11
N PRO A 60 -8.90 -15.42 4.34
CA PRO A 60 -8.03 -16.46 3.78
C PRO A 60 -6.88 -15.83 2.99
N PHE A 61 -5.64 -16.26 3.27
CA PHE A 61 -4.42 -15.71 2.69
C PHE A 61 -4.49 -15.50 1.17
N ALA A 62 -5.04 -16.47 0.44
CA ALA A 62 -5.21 -16.38 -1.02
C ALA A 62 -6.12 -15.22 -1.44
N ARG A 63 -7.23 -14.99 -0.73
CA ARG A 63 -8.15 -13.87 -1.00
C ARG A 63 -7.53 -12.53 -0.63
N ALA A 64 -6.86 -12.45 0.52
CA ALA A 64 -6.16 -11.24 0.94
C ALA A 64 -5.07 -10.87 -0.07
N THR A 65 -4.27 -11.84 -0.52
CA THR A 65 -3.23 -11.63 -1.53
C THR A 65 -3.82 -11.15 -2.85
N PHE A 66 -4.86 -11.84 -3.36
CA PHE A 66 -5.50 -11.46 -4.61
C PHE A 66 -6.06 -10.03 -4.56
N GLN A 67 -6.79 -9.67 -3.50
CA GLN A 67 -7.36 -8.34 -3.34
C GLN A 67 -6.27 -7.25 -3.30
N VAL A 68 -5.21 -7.49 -2.54
CA VAL A 68 -4.11 -6.52 -2.34
C VAL A 68 -3.32 -6.33 -3.63
N VAL A 69 -2.94 -7.43 -4.30
CA VAL A 69 -2.17 -7.39 -5.54
C VAL A 69 -3.00 -6.79 -6.68
N LEU A 70 -4.26 -7.21 -6.83
CA LEU A 70 -5.14 -6.65 -7.85
C LEU A 70 -5.38 -5.15 -7.63
N GLY A 71 -5.68 -4.74 -6.39
CA GLY A 71 -5.84 -3.34 -6.03
C GLY A 71 -4.57 -2.52 -6.33
N GLY A 72 -3.40 -3.03 -5.94
CA GLY A 72 -2.11 -2.39 -6.22
C GLY A 72 -1.82 -2.28 -7.71
N ALA A 73 -2.08 -3.33 -8.49
CA ALA A 73 -1.89 -3.31 -9.94
C ALA A 73 -2.78 -2.27 -10.63
N LEU A 74 -4.03 -2.11 -10.20
CA LEU A 74 -4.95 -1.11 -10.74
C LEU A 74 -4.46 0.32 -10.44
N VAL A 75 -4.00 0.59 -9.22
CA VAL A 75 -3.44 1.90 -8.84
C VAL A 75 -2.18 2.21 -9.63
N LEU A 76 -1.27 1.24 -9.78
CA LEU A 76 -0.07 1.39 -10.60
C LEU A 76 -0.42 1.67 -12.07
N ALA A 77 -1.35 0.92 -12.65
CA ALA A 77 -1.81 1.13 -14.02
C ALA A 77 -2.39 2.53 -14.20
N ALA A 78 -3.22 3.00 -13.26
CA ALA A 78 -3.75 4.36 -13.28
C ALA A 78 -2.62 5.41 -13.19
N GLY A 79 -1.62 5.19 -12.33
CA GLY A 79 -0.45 6.05 -12.22
C GLY A 79 0.37 6.14 -13.51
N ILE A 80 0.60 5.02 -14.19
CA ILE A 80 1.30 5.00 -15.49
C ILE A 80 0.48 5.72 -16.57
N LEU A 81 -0.84 5.48 -16.62
CA LEU A 81 -1.72 6.09 -17.61
C LEU A 81 -1.86 7.60 -17.43
N ILE A 82 -1.92 8.09 -16.18
CA ILE A 82 -2.03 9.52 -15.88
C ILE A 82 -0.67 10.21 -15.98
N GLY A 83 0.41 9.56 -15.51
CA GLY A 83 1.76 10.14 -15.49
C GLY A 83 2.52 10.03 -16.81
N GLY A 84 2.05 9.22 -17.76
CA GLY A 84 2.62 9.08 -19.10
C GLY A 84 2.07 10.08 -20.13
N ALA A 85 1.34 11.11 -19.69
CA ALA A 85 0.80 12.20 -20.51
C ALA A 85 1.64 13.48 -20.37
#